data_AF-A0A497A4B2-F1
#
_entry.id   AF-A0A497A4B2-F1
#
_cell.length_a   1.000
_cell.length_b   1.000
_cell.length_c   1.000
_cell.angle_alpha   90.00
_cell.angle_beta   90.00
_cell.angle_gamma   90.00
#
_symmetry.space_group_name_H-M   'P 1'
#
loop_
_entity.id
_entity.type
_entity.pdbx_description
1 polymer ?
#
loop_
_entity_poly.entity_id
_entity_poly.type
_entity_poly.pdbx_seq_one_letter_code
_entity_poly.pdbx_strand_id
1 'polypeptide(L)' 'MAVKSLSAKQERIINFVTEFLQDRGYPPTIRDIAAGCGISSTSVVAYNL' A
#
# COMPACT_ATOMS: atom_id res chain seq x y z
N MET A 1 7.33 -11.68 -19.49
CA MET A 1 6.61 -11.14 -18.32
C MET A 1 6.82 -9.64 -18.30
N ALA A 2 5.77 -8.83 -18.43
CA ALA A 2 5.91 -7.38 -18.36
C ALA A 2 6.15 -6.99 -16.90
N VAL A 3 7.40 -6.68 -16.54
CA VAL A 3 7.71 -6.04 -15.27
C VAL A 3 7.22 -4.61 -15.40
N LYS A 4 5.95 -4.38 -15.07
CA LYS A 4 5.37 -3.05 -15.05
C LYS A 4 6.08 -2.31 -13.91
N SER A 5 7.00 -1.41 -14.26
CA SER A 5 7.74 -0.62 -13.27
C SER A 5 6.74 0.05 -12.33
N LEU A 6 6.73 -0.39 -11.08
CA LEU A 6 5.83 0.15 -10.07
C LEU A 6 6.17 1.64 -9.90
N SER A 7 5.14 2.48 -9.84
CA SER A 7 5.35 3.85 -9.40
C SER A 7 5.89 3.84 -7.97
N ALA A 8 6.74 4.79 -7.60
CA ALA A 8 7.26 4.92 -6.23
C ALA A 8 6.15 4.90 -5.16
N LYS A 9 4.93 5.35 -5.48
CA LYS A 9 3.76 5.22 -4.60
C LYS A 9 3.26 3.78 -4.45
N GLN A 10 3.17 3.03 -5.54
CA GLN A 10 2.73 1.63 -5.52
C GLN A 10 3.73 0.75 -4.77
N GLU A 11 5.03 0.97 -4.99
CA GLU A 11 6.09 0.28 -4.25
C GLU A 11 5.97 0.54 -2.74
N ARG A 12 5.71 1.78 -2.34
CA ARG A 12 5.51 2.15 -0.93
C ARG A 12 4.28 1.47 -0.31
N ILE A 13 3.17 1.39 -1.06
CA ILE A 13 1.96 0.69 -0.64
C ILE A 13 2.23 -0.81 -0.48
N ILE A 14 2.88 -1.45 -1.45
CA ILE A 14 3.18 -2.89 -1.40
C ILE A 14 4.14 -3.23 -0.25
N ASN A 15 5.17 -2.41 -0.03
CA ASN A 15 6.09 -2.58 1.08
C ASN A 15 5.35 -2.46 2.41
N PHE A 16 4.51 -1.44 2.57
CA PHE A 16 3.71 -1.26 3.79
C PHE A 16 2.77 -2.44 4.04
N VAL A 17 2.07 -2.94 3.00
CA VAL A 17 1.17 -4.09 3.12
C VAL A 17 1.95 -5.34 3.56
N THR A 18 3.14 -5.54 3.00
CA THR A 18 4.00 -6.69 3.30
C THR A 18 4.52 -6.64 4.74
N GLU A 19 5.06 -5.51 5.17
CA GLU A 19 5.53 -5.31 6.55
C GLU A 19 4.38 -5.45 7.55
N PHE A 20 3.22 -4.86 7.25
CA PHE A 20 2.05 -4.93 8.11
C PHE A 20 1.54 -6.37 8.26
N LEU A 21 1.51 -7.14 7.16
CA LEU A 21 1.17 -8.55 7.19
C LEU A 21 2.14 -9.37 8.05
N GLN A 22 3.45 -9.08 7.96
CA GLN A 22 4.47 -9.77 8.76
C GLN A 22 4.38 -9.41 10.25
N ASP A 23 4.10 -8.16 10.59
CA ASP A 23 4.00 -7.68 11.97
C ASP A 23 2.70 -8.12 12.66
N ARG A 24 1.57 -8.02 11.94
CA ARG A 24 0.23 -8.20 12.52
C ARG A 24 -0.42 -9.54 12.23
N GLY A 25 0.02 -10.23 11.18
CA GLY A 25 -0.58 -11.49 10.72
C GLY A 25 -1.91 -11.32 9.97
N TYR A 26 -2.32 -10.10 9.65
CA TYR A 26 -3.52 -9.80 8.86
C TYR A 26 -3.28 -8.60 7.93
N PRO A 27 -4.00 -8.51 6.79
CA PRO A 27 -3.79 -7.42 5.84
C PRO A 27 -4.30 -6.08 6.40
N PRO A 28 -3.60 -4.96 6.11
CA PRO A 28 -4.06 -3.64 6.54
C PRO A 28 -5.33 -3.22 5.81
N THR A 29 -6.12 -2.34 6.41
CA THR A 29 -7.25 -1.71 5.72
C THR A 29 -6.79 -0.57 4.81
N ILE A 30 -7.64 -0.13 3.87
CA ILE A 30 -7.37 1.06 3.04
C ILE A 30 -7.07 2.30 3.90
N ARG A 31 -7.66 2.41 5.10
CA ARG A 31 -7.40 3.51 6.04
C ARG A 31 -6.03 3.38 6.69
N ASP A 32 -5.62 2.16 7.05
CA ASP A 32 -4.28 1.90 7.60
C ASP A 32 -3.20 2.18 6.56
N ILE A 33 -3.41 1.78 5.30
CA ILE A 33 -2.50 2.08 4.19
C ILE A 33 -2.44 3.60 3.98
N ALA A 34 -3.58 4.30 4.00
CA ALA A 34 -3.60 5.74 3.84
C ALA A 34 -2.82 6.45 4.96
N ALA A 35 -3.01 6.04 6.21
CA ALA A 35 -2.30 6.58 7.36
C ALA A 35 -0.79 6.24 7.31
N GLY A 36 -0.44 4.97 7.05
CA GLY A 36 0.93 4.46 7.03
C GLY A 36 1.77 4.97 5.85
N CYS A 37 1.14 5.23 4.69
CA CYS A 37 1.81 5.81 3.54
C CYS A 37 1.70 7.34 3.46
N GLY A 38 1.04 8.01 4.41
CA GLY A 38 0.85 9.46 4.40
C GLY A 38 -0.02 9.96 3.24
N ILE A 39 -0.98 9.14 2.79
CA ILE A 39 -1.86 9.43 1.68
C ILE A 39 -3.11 10.15 2.21
N SER A 40 -3.34 11.37 1.75
CA SER A 40 -4.42 12.23 2.24
C SER A 40 -5.84 11.73 1.92
N SER A 41 -5.99 10.77 1.00
CA SER A 41 -7.30 10.30 0.56
C SER A 41 -7.31 8.80 0.27
N THR A 42 -8.27 8.08 0.86
CA THR A 42 -8.46 6.64 0.67
C THR A 42 -8.74 6.27 -0.79
N SER A 43 -9.30 7.19 -1.57
CA SER A 43 -9.51 7.02 -3.01
C SER A 43 -8.20 6.90 -3.79
N VAL A 44 -7.13 7.58 -3.34
CA VAL A 44 -5.80 7.47 -3.97
C VAL A 44 -5.22 6.09 -3.70
N VAL A 45 -5.41 5.55 -2.50
CA VAL A 45 -5.02 4.17 -2.18
C VAL A 45 -5.77 3.19 -3.08
N ALA A 46 -7.10 3.33 -3.19
CA ALA A 46 -7.95 2.45 -4.00
C ALA A 46 -7.61 2.49 -5.50
N TYR A 47 -7.13 3.61 -6.03
CA TYR A 47 -6.70 3.71 -7.44
C TYR A 47 -5.32 3.07 -7.68
N ASN A 48 -4.49 2.93 -6.65
CA ASN A 48 -3.12 2.43 -6.76
C ASN A 48 -2.98 0.94 -6.39
N LEU A 49 -4.04 0.34 -5.83
CA LEU A 49 -4.22 -1.10 -5.60
C LEU A 49 -4.91 -1.75 -6.81
#